data_AF-V7DCU8-F1
#
_entry.id   AF-V7DCU8-F1
#
_cell.length_a   1.000
_cell.length_b   1.000
_cell.length_c   1.000
_cell.angle_alpha   90.00
_cell.angle_beta   90.00
_cell.angle_gamma   90.00
#
_symmetry.space_group_name_H-M   'P 1'
#
loop_
_entity.id
_entity.type
_entity.pdbx_description
1 polymer ?
#
loop_
_entity_poly.entity_id
_entity_poly.type
_entity_poly.pdbx_seq_one_letter_code
_entity_poly.pdbx_strand_id
1 'polypeptide(L)'
;MPENTEYSMSPDDALLIAGIGQHGLDARRTMVKDVMTRHGPERLVELLAQFIGMANSVAANCAEMSDTVLINECGVHPDKFDSVNLPTIFGACQGVQLAHKCDPAGACHGCAYRLGSIANQSPITTSDAEFMAHDRKGFMCHAELDERGEPLRVCVGHAKAARAST
;
A
#
# COMPACT_ATOMS: atom_id res chain seq x y z
N MET A 1 6.11 -5.69 -15.21
CA MET A 1 6.81 -4.52 -14.66
C MET A 1 7.80 -5.00 -13.61
N PRO A 2 8.93 -4.30 -13.37
CA PRO A 2 9.78 -4.62 -12.22
C PRO A 2 8.90 -4.59 -10.97
N GLU A 3 9.10 -5.56 -10.06
CA GLU A 3 8.37 -5.58 -8.80
C GLU A 3 8.67 -4.26 -8.07
N ASN A 4 7.61 -3.53 -7.70
CA ASN A 4 7.66 -2.28 -6.96
C ASN A 4 8.02 -2.54 -5.48
N THR A 5 9.08 -3.32 -5.26
CA THR A 5 9.51 -3.91 -3.99
C THR A 5 10.97 -3.54 -3.67
N GLU A 6 11.42 -2.36 -4.11
CA GLU A 6 12.74 -1.81 -3.75
C GLU A 6 12.85 -1.47 -2.24
N TYR A 7 11.82 -1.79 -1.46
CA TYR A 7 11.76 -1.65 -0.02
C TYR A 7 11.16 -2.94 0.59
N SER A 8 11.64 -3.27 1.79
CA SER A 8 11.22 -4.43 2.60
C SER A 8 11.04 -4.02 4.05
N MET A 9 10.48 -2.82 4.23
CA MET A 9 10.29 -2.15 5.50
C MET A 9 9.49 -3.00 6.49
N SER A 10 9.90 -3.01 7.76
CA SER A 10 9.15 -3.67 8.84
C SER A 10 7.81 -2.96 9.14
N PRO A 11 6.83 -3.63 9.77
CA PRO A 11 5.61 -2.96 10.24
C PRO A 11 5.88 -1.79 11.18
N ASP A 12 6.87 -1.90 12.08
CA ASP A 12 7.19 -0.84 13.04
C ASP A 12 7.79 0.40 12.35
N ASP A 13 8.62 0.17 11.33
CA ASP A 13 9.24 1.22 10.52
C ASP A 13 8.17 1.96 9.71
N ALA A 14 7.21 1.22 9.15
CA ALA A 14 6.09 1.79 8.42
C ALA A 14 5.18 2.61 9.34
N LEU A 15 4.93 2.16 10.57
CA LEU A 15 4.19 2.94 11.58
C LEU A 15 4.94 4.22 11.96
N LEU A 16 6.25 4.13 12.17
CA LEU A 16 7.09 5.29 12.47
C LEU A 16 7.04 6.33 11.33
N ILE A 17 7.21 5.89 10.08
CA ILE A 17 7.18 6.77 8.91
C ILE A 17 5.79 7.36 8.68
N ALA A 18 4.72 6.57 8.85
CA ALA A 18 3.36 7.07 8.79
C ALA A 18 3.11 8.16 9.83
N GLY A 19 3.52 7.93 11.08
CA GLY A 19 3.42 8.90 12.17
C GLY A 19 4.17 10.19 11.86
N ILE A 20 5.42 10.10 11.39
CA ILE A 20 6.20 11.26 10.96
C ILE A 20 5.47 11.99 9.82
N GLY A 21 5.04 11.27 8.78
CA GLY A 21 4.46 11.83 7.56
C GLY A 21 3.19 12.65 7.76
N GLN A 22 2.44 12.41 8.85
CA GLN A 22 1.19 13.10 9.16
C GLN A 22 1.37 14.49 9.79
N HIS A 23 2.58 14.85 10.21
CA HIS A 23 2.85 16.10 10.93
C HIS A 23 3.49 17.20 10.08
N GLY A 24 3.36 18.45 10.54
CA GLY A 24 4.05 19.60 9.96
C GLY A 24 5.58 19.49 10.04
N LEU A 25 6.28 20.33 9.26
CA LEU A 25 7.74 20.24 9.09
C LEU A 25 8.53 20.29 10.42
N ASP A 26 8.16 21.16 11.36
CA ASP A 26 8.91 21.31 12.61
C ASP A 26 8.72 20.13 13.57
N ALA A 27 7.51 19.58 13.62
CA ALA A 27 7.22 18.35 14.35
C ALA A 27 7.98 17.17 13.73
N ARG A 28 7.97 17.04 12.40
CA ARG A 28 8.77 16.02 11.67
C ARG A 28 10.26 16.12 11.98
N ARG A 29 10.82 17.32 11.96
CA ARG A 29 12.23 17.56 12.33
C ARG A 29 12.52 17.09 13.75
N THR A 30 11.60 17.34 14.67
CA THR A 30 11.74 16.92 16.07
C THR A 30 11.71 15.40 16.19
N MET A 31 10.76 14.74 15.53
CA MET A 31 10.64 13.28 15.53
C MET A 31 11.84 12.60 14.86
N VAL A 32 12.33 13.10 13.73
CA VAL A 32 13.51 12.54 13.05
C VAL A 32 14.76 12.70 13.91
N LYS A 33 14.91 13.84 14.63
CA LYS A 33 16.00 14.00 15.60
C LYS A 33 15.89 13.00 16.74
N ASP A 34 14.68 12.75 17.26
CA ASP A 34 14.46 11.77 18.31
C ASP A 34 14.84 10.34 17.86
N VAL A 35 14.50 9.96 16.63
CA VAL A 35 14.94 8.68 16.02
C VAL A 35 16.47 8.61 15.99
N MET A 36 17.14 9.65 15.52
CA MET A 36 18.60 9.72 15.46
C MET A 36 19.23 9.62 16.86
N THR A 37 18.66 10.30 17.86
CA THR A 37 19.16 10.28 19.24
C THR A 37 18.99 8.91 19.90
N ARG A 38 17.86 8.23 19.65
CA ARG A 38 17.55 6.93 20.29
C ARG A 38 18.20 5.74 19.61
N HIS A 39 18.33 5.77 18.28
CA HIS A 39 18.72 4.61 17.49
C HIS A 39 20.00 4.81 16.67
N GLY A 40 20.55 6.03 16.64
CA GLY A 40 21.79 6.35 15.95
C GLY A 40 21.63 6.66 14.46
N PRO A 41 22.71 7.13 13.82
CA PRO A 41 22.69 7.57 12.42
C PRO A 41 22.47 6.42 11.43
N GLU A 42 23.05 5.24 11.66
CA GLU A 42 22.87 4.08 10.77
C GLU A 42 21.40 3.68 10.63
N ARG A 43 20.65 3.73 11.73
CA ARG A 43 19.21 3.47 11.71
C ARG A 43 18.45 4.50 10.87
N LEU A 44 18.85 5.76 10.94
CA LEU A 44 18.24 6.82 10.13
C LEU A 44 18.57 6.65 8.64
N VAL A 45 19.80 6.22 8.31
CA VAL A 45 20.20 5.90 6.94
C VAL A 45 19.34 4.76 6.37
N GLU A 46 19.17 3.68 7.12
CA GLU A 46 18.32 2.56 6.71
C GLU A 46 16.87 2.99 6.49
N LEU A 47 16.28 3.72 7.46
CA LEU A 47 14.91 4.24 7.33
C LEU A 47 14.75 5.14 6.11
N LEU A 48 15.74 5.98 5.81
CA LEU A 48 15.71 6.86 4.65
C LEU A 48 15.81 6.06 3.33
N ALA A 49 16.66 5.04 3.27
CA ALA A 49 16.79 4.18 2.10
C ALA A 49 15.48 3.45 1.79
N GLN A 50 14.86 2.85 2.81
CA GLN A 50 13.55 2.19 2.70
C GLN A 50 12.45 3.17 2.29
N PHE A 51 12.46 4.39 2.85
CA PHE A 51 11.52 5.44 2.48
C PHE A 51 11.65 5.85 1.00
N ILE A 52 12.88 5.99 0.50
CA ILE A 52 13.13 6.33 -0.91
C ILE A 52 12.60 5.23 -1.84
N GLY A 53 12.88 3.96 -1.55
CA GLY A 53 12.36 2.83 -2.33
C GLY A 53 10.83 2.80 -2.37
N MET A 54 10.18 3.02 -1.22
CA MET A 54 8.72 3.14 -1.13
C MET A 54 8.19 4.35 -1.92
N ALA A 55 8.84 5.51 -1.82
CA ALA A 55 8.42 6.72 -2.52
C ALA A 55 8.50 6.56 -4.05
N ASN A 56 9.56 5.92 -4.55
CA ASN A 56 9.69 5.58 -5.97
C ASN A 56 8.55 4.65 -6.42
N SER A 57 8.26 3.62 -5.62
CA SER A 57 7.16 2.68 -5.88
C SER A 57 5.79 3.39 -5.92
N VAL A 58 5.53 4.29 -4.97
CA VAL A 58 4.30 5.11 -4.96
C VAL A 58 4.21 5.98 -6.21
N ALA A 59 5.29 6.65 -6.60
CA ALA A 59 5.32 7.48 -7.80
C ALA A 59 5.05 6.65 -9.08
N ALA A 60 5.65 5.46 -9.20
CA ALA A 60 5.43 4.55 -10.32
C ALA A 60 3.98 4.07 -10.38
N ASN A 61 3.42 3.67 -9.23
CA ASN A 61 2.02 3.23 -9.15
C ASN A 61 1.04 4.37 -9.41
N CYS A 62 1.35 5.62 -9.03
CA CYS A 62 0.54 6.78 -9.41
C CYS A 62 0.52 6.99 -10.92
N ALA A 63 1.66 6.84 -11.59
CA ALA A 63 1.73 6.93 -13.05
C ALA A 63 0.92 5.81 -13.71
N GLU A 64 1.09 4.57 -13.28
CA GLU A 64 0.35 3.41 -13.81
C GLU A 64 -1.17 3.54 -13.57
N MET A 65 -1.59 3.98 -12.39
CA MET A 65 -3.00 4.20 -12.07
C MET A 65 -3.60 5.34 -12.90
N SER A 66 -2.81 6.40 -13.13
CA SER A 66 -3.21 7.51 -13.98
C SER A 66 -3.40 7.04 -15.42
N ASP A 67 -2.46 6.26 -15.98
CA ASP A 67 -2.58 5.69 -17.33
C ASP A 67 -3.81 4.75 -17.42
N THR A 68 -4.00 3.90 -16.42
CA THR A 68 -5.11 2.93 -16.41
C THR A 68 -6.47 3.64 -16.37
N VAL A 69 -6.68 4.53 -15.40
CA VAL A 69 -8.01 5.14 -15.19
C VAL A 69 -8.30 6.25 -16.19
N LEU A 70 -7.33 7.13 -16.44
CA LEU A 70 -7.58 8.36 -17.22
C LEU A 70 -7.56 8.06 -18.72
N ILE A 71 -6.64 7.21 -19.17
CA ILE A 71 -6.47 6.91 -20.60
C ILE A 71 -7.39 5.75 -21.01
N ASN A 72 -7.34 4.62 -20.29
CA ASN A 72 -8.01 3.39 -20.76
C ASN A 72 -9.49 3.31 -20.34
N GLU A 73 -9.84 3.75 -19.14
CA GLU A 73 -11.20 3.56 -18.60
C GLU A 73 -12.11 4.78 -18.83
N CYS A 74 -11.59 6.00 -18.69
CA CYS A 74 -12.41 7.21 -18.76
C CYS A 74 -12.26 7.99 -20.08
N GLY A 75 -11.14 7.84 -20.80
CA GLY A 75 -10.85 8.63 -22.00
C GLY A 75 -10.77 10.14 -21.73
N VAL A 76 -10.39 10.54 -20.52
CA VAL A 76 -10.41 11.94 -20.07
C VAL A 76 -9.00 12.40 -19.69
N HIS A 77 -8.68 13.64 -20.04
CA HIS A 77 -7.42 14.29 -19.69
C HIS A 77 -7.21 14.34 -18.16
N PRO A 78 -5.98 14.10 -17.64
CA PRO A 78 -5.69 14.04 -16.20
C PRO A 78 -6.20 15.22 -15.36
N ASP A 79 -6.20 16.42 -15.93
CA ASP A 79 -6.59 17.66 -15.24
C ASP A 79 -8.11 17.82 -14.97
N LYS A 80 -8.93 16.81 -15.26
CA LYS A 80 -10.38 16.84 -15.04
C LYS A 80 -10.89 15.82 -14.01
N PHE A 81 -9.98 15.15 -13.30
CA PHE A 81 -10.32 14.01 -12.44
C PHE A 81 -9.81 14.21 -11.00
N ASP A 82 -10.71 14.63 -10.12
CA ASP A 82 -10.38 14.93 -8.71
C ASP A 82 -10.62 13.73 -7.77
N SER A 83 -11.17 12.62 -8.28
CA SER A 83 -11.68 11.50 -7.48
C SER A 83 -10.95 10.16 -7.68
N VAL A 84 -9.76 10.16 -8.29
CA VAL A 84 -9.00 8.92 -8.47
C VAL A 84 -8.31 8.55 -7.16
N ASN A 85 -8.55 7.33 -6.71
CA ASN A 85 -7.92 6.76 -5.53
C ASN A 85 -6.45 6.42 -5.82
N LEU A 86 -5.59 7.43 -5.73
CA LEU A 86 -4.18 7.30 -6.04
C LEU A 86 -3.38 6.71 -4.86
N PRO A 87 -2.30 5.98 -5.17
CA PRO A 87 -1.28 5.61 -4.19
C PRO A 87 -0.76 6.81 -3.39
N THR A 88 -0.45 6.60 -2.13
CA THR A 88 0.20 7.62 -1.27
C THR A 88 1.24 6.97 -0.36
N ILE A 89 2.16 7.76 0.18
CA ILE A 89 3.11 7.29 1.20
C ILE A 89 2.37 6.71 2.41
N PHE A 90 1.30 7.37 2.86
CA PHE A 90 0.51 6.89 3.99
C PHE A 90 -0.16 5.55 3.68
N GLY A 91 -0.78 5.44 2.50
CA GLY A 91 -1.37 4.19 2.03
C GLY A 91 -0.34 3.07 1.90
N ALA A 92 0.86 3.36 1.39
CA ALA A 92 1.95 2.39 1.32
C ALA A 92 2.40 1.90 2.70
N CYS A 93 2.46 2.79 3.71
CA CYS A 93 2.76 2.38 5.09
C CYS A 93 1.67 1.46 5.67
N GLN A 94 0.39 1.72 5.38
CA GLN A 94 -0.70 0.79 5.71
C GLN A 94 -0.55 -0.54 4.95
N GLY A 95 -0.15 -0.47 3.69
CA GLY A 95 0.16 -1.61 2.84
C GLY A 95 1.22 -2.53 3.41
N VAL A 96 2.28 -1.98 4.00
CA VAL A 96 3.31 -2.77 4.71
C VAL A 96 2.68 -3.57 5.84
N GLN A 97 1.73 -3.00 6.59
CA GLN A 97 1.01 -3.73 7.64
C GLN A 97 0.25 -4.92 7.07
N LEU A 98 -0.48 -4.73 5.96
CA LEU A 98 -1.27 -5.78 5.33
C LEU A 98 -0.39 -6.89 4.73
N ALA A 99 0.68 -6.52 4.02
CA ALA A 99 1.57 -7.47 3.37
C ALA A 99 2.29 -8.38 4.38
N HIS A 100 2.53 -7.90 5.60
CA HIS A 100 3.13 -8.73 6.66
C HIS A 100 2.15 -9.73 7.30
N LYS A 101 0.85 -9.66 7.01
CA LYS A 101 -0.14 -10.60 7.58
C LYS A 101 -0.15 -11.96 6.87
N CYS A 102 0.40 -12.06 5.66
CA CYS A 102 0.45 -13.33 4.93
C CYS A 102 1.50 -13.36 3.82
N ASP A 103 1.93 -14.58 3.47
CA ASP A 103 2.68 -14.80 2.22
C ASP A 103 1.78 -14.52 0.98
N PRO A 104 2.20 -13.62 0.07
CA PRO A 104 1.41 -13.22 -1.09
C PRO A 104 1.35 -14.28 -2.21
N ALA A 105 1.99 -15.44 -2.08
CA ALA A 105 1.91 -16.49 -3.10
C ALA A 105 0.45 -16.85 -3.44
N GLY A 106 0.08 -16.80 -4.73
CA GLY A 106 -1.28 -17.04 -5.20
C GLY A 106 -2.24 -15.84 -5.09
N ALA A 107 -1.84 -14.73 -4.47
CA ALA A 107 -2.58 -13.47 -4.57
C ALA A 107 -2.39 -12.83 -5.96
N CYS A 108 -3.44 -12.18 -6.48
CA CYS A 108 -3.38 -11.50 -7.77
C CYS A 108 -2.35 -10.34 -7.77
N HIS A 109 -1.99 -9.87 -8.97
CA HIS A 109 -1.02 -8.78 -9.13
C HIS A 109 -1.45 -7.49 -8.45
N GLY A 110 -2.73 -7.12 -8.57
CA GLY A 110 -3.32 -5.92 -7.93
C GLY A 110 -3.73 -6.12 -6.48
N CYS A 111 -3.28 -7.16 -5.78
CA CYS A 111 -3.80 -7.47 -4.44
C CYS A 111 -3.31 -6.49 -3.36
N ALA A 112 -4.21 -6.03 -2.48
CA ALA A 112 -3.87 -5.18 -1.33
C ALA A 112 -2.93 -5.86 -0.32
N TYR A 113 -2.83 -7.20 -0.33
CA TYR A 113 -1.91 -7.98 0.51
C TYR A 113 -0.57 -8.27 -0.17
N ARG A 114 -0.35 -7.78 -1.40
CA ARG A 114 0.93 -7.88 -2.11
C ARG A 114 1.65 -6.54 -1.98
N LEU A 115 2.83 -6.57 -1.37
CA LEU A 115 3.66 -5.38 -1.19
C LEU A 115 3.90 -4.66 -2.53
N GLY A 116 3.69 -3.34 -2.53
CA GLY A 116 4.02 -2.50 -3.69
C GLY A 116 3.01 -2.55 -4.85
N SER A 117 1.89 -3.26 -4.72
CA SER A 117 0.78 -3.13 -5.69
C SER A 117 0.06 -1.78 -5.54
N ILE A 118 -0.64 -1.32 -6.60
CA ILE A 118 -1.46 -0.09 -6.56
C ILE A 118 -2.46 -0.13 -5.39
N ALA A 119 -3.18 -1.24 -5.24
CA ALA A 119 -4.14 -1.45 -4.16
C ALA A 119 -3.48 -1.44 -2.77
N ASN A 120 -2.27 -2.00 -2.65
CA ASN A 120 -1.52 -2.03 -1.40
C ASN A 120 -1.05 -0.63 -0.97
N GLN A 121 -0.92 0.31 -1.90
CA GLN A 121 -0.46 1.67 -1.61
C GLN A 121 -1.58 2.72 -1.61
N SER A 122 -2.81 2.30 -1.82
CA SER A 122 -4.01 3.14 -1.83
C SER A 122 -4.67 3.15 -0.44
N PRO A 123 -4.82 4.32 0.23
CA PRO A 123 -5.41 4.40 1.57
C PRO A 123 -6.83 3.85 1.70
N ILE A 124 -7.68 4.09 0.69
CA ILE A 124 -9.06 3.61 0.70
C ILE A 124 -9.05 2.08 0.63
N THR A 125 -8.24 1.52 -0.29
CA THR A 125 -8.20 0.07 -0.51
C THR A 125 -7.61 -0.69 0.69
N THR A 126 -6.57 -0.15 1.31
CA THR A 126 -5.99 -0.74 2.52
C THR A 126 -6.95 -0.67 3.70
N SER A 127 -7.67 0.45 3.86
CA SER A 127 -8.70 0.62 4.91
C SER A 127 -9.87 -0.34 4.72
N ASP A 128 -10.35 -0.52 3.48
CA ASP A 128 -11.42 -1.47 3.16
C ASP A 128 -11.00 -2.91 3.45
N ALA A 129 -9.78 -3.29 3.09
CA ALA A 129 -9.25 -4.63 3.37
C ALA A 129 -9.15 -4.91 4.89
N GLU A 130 -8.72 -3.93 5.67
CA GLU A 130 -8.66 -3.99 7.14
C GLU A 130 -10.07 -4.09 7.75
N PHE A 131 -11.01 -3.25 7.28
CA PHE A 131 -12.40 -3.23 7.75
C PHE A 131 -13.11 -4.56 7.48
N MET A 132 -12.94 -5.12 6.28
CA MET A 132 -13.56 -6.39 5.90
C MET A 132 -12.99 -7.56 6.72
N ALA A 133 -11.71 -7.48 7.12
CA ALA A 133 -11.10 -8.47 8.00
C ALA A 133 -11.69 -8.41 9.42
N HIS A 134 -11.94 -7.20 9.94
CA HIS A 134 -12.61 -7.00 11.22
C HIS A 134 -14.03 -7.58 11.24
N ASP A 135 -14.81 -7.31 10.20
CA ASP A 135 -16.21 -7.74 10.10
C ASP A 135 -16.39 -9.22 9.69
N ARG A 136 -15.28 -9.93 9.42
CA ARG A 136 -15.28 -11.32 8.90
C ARG A 136 -16.16 -11.50 7.66
N LYS A 137 -16.33 -10.44 6.88
CA LYS A 137 -17.09 -10.49 5.62
C LYS A 137 -16.19 -11.09 4.54
N GLY A 138 -16.76 -11.92 3.68
CA GLY A 138 -16.03 -12.47 2.54
C GLY A 138 -15.50 -11.35 1.66
N PHE A 139 -14.20 -11.34 1.39
CA PHE A 139 -13.55 -10.40 0.49
C PHE A 139 -13.23 -11.10 -0.83
N MET A 140 -13.80 -10.62 -1.94
CA MET A 140 -13.71 -11.29 -3.25
C MET A 140 -12.52 -10.81 -4.08
N CYS A 141 -12.04 -11.66 -5.00
CA CYS A 141 -10.92 -11.34 -5.89
C CYS A 141 -11.38 -10.52 -7.10
N HIS A 142 -10.79 -9.34 -7.34
CA HIS A 142 -11.14 -8.49 -8.49
C HIS A 142 -10.51 -8.93 -9.82
N ALA A 143 -9.57 -9.88 -9.80
CA ALA A 143 -8.80 -10.26 -10.98
C ALA A 143 -9.40 -11.45 -11.77
N GLU A 144 -10.30 -12.22 -11.15
CA GLU A 144 -10.95 -13.37 -11.78
C GLU A 144 -12.46 -13.16 -11.75
N LEU A 145 -12.98 -12.62 -12.86
CA LEU A 145 -14.38 -12.25 -13.03
C LEU A 145 -15.04 -13.15 -14.07
N ASP A 146 -16.35 -13.33 -13.96
CA ASP A 146 -17.16 -13.98 -14.99
C ASP A 146 -17.45 -13.04 -16.17
N GLU A 147 -18.21 -13.52 -17.16
CA GLU A 147 -18.60 -12.73 -18.34
C GLU A 147 -19.46 -11.49 -18.01
N ARG A 148 -20.01 -11.41 -16.79
CA ARG A 148 -20.80 -10.29 -16.30
C ARG A 148 -19.99 -9.33 -15.43
N GLY A 149 -18.72 -9.63 -15.19
CA GLY A 149 -17.85 -8.85 -14.31
C GLY A 149 -17.96 -9.22 -12.82
N GLU A 150 -18.63 -10.33 -12.48
CA GLU A 150 -18.79 -10.76 -11.09
C GLU A 150 -17.60 -11.61 -10.61
N PRO A 151 -17.10 -11.40 -9.38
CA PRO A 151 -15.98 -12.19 -8.85
C PRO A 151 -16.28 -13.69 -8.71
N LEU A 152 -15.41 -14.52 -9.31
CA LEU A 152 -15.56 -15.98 -9.29
C LEU A 152 -15.04 -16.64 -8.01
N ARG A 153 -14.19 -15.96 -7.24
CA ARG A 153 -13.55 -16.53 -6.05
C ARG A 153 -13.22 -15.53 -4.97
N VAL A 154 -12.97 -16.06 -3.78
CA VAL A 154 -12.47 -15.31 -2.61
C VAL A 154 -11.04 -14.82 -2.88
N CYS A 155 -10.71 -13.64 -2.35
CA CYS A 155 -9.36 -13.09 -2.36
C CYS A 155 -8.42 -13.98 -1.54
N VAL A 156 -7.41 -14.55 -2.21
CA VAL A 156 -6.42 -15.46 -1.59
C VAL A 156 -5.63 -14.75 -0.49
N GLY A 157 -5.17 -13.52 -0.73
CA GLY A 157 -4.42 -12.75 0.26
C GLY A 157 -5.24 -12.49 1.53
N HIS A 158 -6.50 -12.06 1.36
CA HIS A 158 -7.40 -11.83 2.47
C HIS A 158 -7.69 -13.11 3.27
N ALA A 159 -7.99 -14.20 2.57
CA ALA A 159 -8.26 -15.50 3.20
C ALA A 159 -7.06 -16.03 3.99
N LYS A 160 -5.83 -15.81 3.51
CA LYS A 160 -4.60 -16.17 4.22
C LYS A 160 -4.38 -15.29 5.44
N ALA A 161 -4.50 -13.97 5.31
CA ALA A 161 -4.33 -13.03 6.42
C ALA A 161 -5.34 -13.29 7.56
N ALA A 162 -6.59 -13.63 7.22
CA ALA A 162 -7.60 -13.99 8.19
C ALA A 162 -7.25 -15.25 9.00
N ARG A 163 -6.60 -16.25 8.39
CA ARG A 163 -6.15 -17.49 9.05
C ARG A 163 -4.94 -17.28 9.95
N ALA A 164 -4.05 -16.34 9.60
CA ALA A 164 -2.88 -16.02 10.42
C ALA A 164 -3.23 -15.27 11.71
N SER A 165 -4.45 -14.71 11.78
CA SER A 165 -4.93 -13.91 12.91
C SER A 165 -5.79 -14.70 13.92
N THR A 166 -5.97 -16.00 13.71
CA THR A 166 -6.67 -16.95 14.60
C THR A 166 -5.69 -17.90 15.28
#